data_AF-A0A7K3BB60-F1
#
_entry.id   AF-A0A7K3BB60-F1
#
_cell.length_a   1.000
_cell.length_b   1.000
_cell.length_c   1.000
_cell.angle_alpha   90.00
_cell.angle_beta   90.00
_cell.angle_gamma   90.00
#
_symmetry.space_group_name_H-M   'P 1'
#
loop_
_entity.id
_entity.type
_entity.pdbx_description
1 polymer ?
#
loop_
_entity_poly.entity_id
_entity_poly.type
_entity_poly.pdbx_seq_one_letter_code
_entity_poly.pdbx_strand_id
1 'polypeptide(L)'
;MADIQSSAPSRARAGTPAAGVVHVRRRLTANFTILSNRLAQRPGSAVTVGVGAYLLSVPDGVPVSIDALRAHFTESRERLARALNELEAEGFLERVVVREENGRIRTRTYVHDVPRADAPAAPDGPAAAPAPAPTPPAPVVPAGACEEAPGTAPEAVPDGAAPGAHPLGAHPLGEDALGKAAEAVLVSLRVRDSRLLLSRRDIARLSPGVAAWLRLGADPRSIAEALAADLPPALTHRPAGLLAYRLRTGEPPAAVPPPRAAVPWQACDSCERPFRGHAPATCRECLASAA
;
A
#
# COMPACT_ATOMS: atom_id res chain seq x y z
N MET A 1 27.04 -6.21 -14.31
CA MET A 1 27.16 -5.46 -13.05
C MET A 1 26.47 -4.14 -13.27
N ALA A 2 25.24 -3.97 -12.79
CA ALA A 2 24.41 -2.80 -13.09
C ALA A 2 24.59 -1.74 -11.99
N ASP A 3 25.07 -0.58 -12.39
CA ASP A 3 25.21 0.61 -11.55
C ASP A 3 23.83 1.10 -11.05
N ILE A 4 23.75 1.39 -9.76
CA ILE A 4 22.56 1.98 -9.12
C ILE A 4 22.49 3.44 -9.55
N GLN A 5 21.73 3.74 -10.61
CA GLN A 5 21.46 5.11 -11.00
C GLN A 5 20.38 5.71 -10.10
N SER A 6 20.82 6.54 -9.15
CA SER A 6 19.97 7.34 -8.28
C SER A 6 19.48 8.59 -9.01
N SER A 7 18.26 8.56 -9.54
CA SER A 7 17.62 9.67 -10.28
C SER A 7 17.17 10.87 -9.43
N ALA A 8 17.78 11.08 -8.26
CA ALA A 8 17.54 12.28 -7.47
C ALA A 8 18.28 13.47 -8.11
N PRO A 9 17.63 14.64 -8.33
CA PRO A 9 18.35 15.82 -8.79
C PRO A 9 19.48 16.12 -7.81
N SER A 10 20.69 16.33 -8.35
CA SER A 10 21.85 16.70 -7.56
C SER A 10 21.50 17.97 -6.79
N ARG A 11 21.28 17.83 -5.46
CA ARG A 11 21.19 18.99 -4.58
C ARG A 11 22.42 19.84 -4.84
N ALA A 12 22.24 21.13 -5.07
CA ALA A 12 23.34 22.08 -5.12
C ALA A 12 24.29 21.77 -3.97
N ARG A 13 25.60 21.64 -4.24
CA ARG A 13 26.62 21.49 -3.20
C ARG A 13 26.55 22.75 -2.33
N ALA A 14 25.74 22.71 -1.28
CA ALA A 14 25.93 23.57 -0.14
C ALA A 14 27.35 23.25 0.34
N GLY A 15 28.23 24.25 0.32
CA GLY A 15 29.60 24.09 0.82
C GLY A 15 29.58 23.47 2.22
N THR A 16 30.64 22.75 2.58
CA THR A 16 30.75 22.16 3.92
C THR A 16 30.47 23.26 4.96
N PRO A 17 29.51 23.07 5.87
CA PRO A 17 29.16 24.10 6.83
C PRO A 17 30.39 24.48 7.65
N ALA A 18 30.58 25.78 7.87
CA ALA A 18 31.76 26.32 8.56
C ALA A 18 31.87 25.89 10.04
N ALA A 19 30.76 25.42 10.62
CA ALA A 19 30.68 24.86 11.96
C ALA A 19 29.52 23.85 12.06
N GLY A 20 29.55 22.99 13.08
CA GLY A 20 28.51 22.00 13.36
C GLY A 20 28.88 20.58 12.92
N VAL A 21 27.89 19.68 12.95
CA VAL A 21 28.10 18.25 12.67
C VAL A 21 28.17 18.01 11.16
N VAL A 22 29.31 17.55 10.68
CA VAL A 22 29.46 17.03 9.31
C VAL A 22 29.17 15.53 9.34
N HIS A 23 28.06 15.12 8.72
CA HIS A 23 27.67 13.71 8.70
C HIS A 23 28.43 12.92 7.63
N VAL A 24 29.32 12.03 8.06
CA VAL A 24 29.83 10.95 7.20
C VAL A 24 28.82 9.79 7.26
N ARG A 25 28.02 9.65 6.21
CA ARG A 25 26.91 8.68 6.18
C ARG A 25 27.36 7.35 5.57
N ARG A 26 27.26 6.27 6.34
CA ARG A 26 27.31 4.90 5.82
C ARG A 26 25.89 4.34 5.81
N ARG A 27 25.53 3.62 4.75
CA ARG A 27 24.25 2.90 4.71
C ARG A 27 24.29 1.76 5.71
N LEU A 28 23.43 1.83 6.73
CA LEU A 28 23.14 0.71 7.62
C LEU A 28 22.04 -0.16 6.98
N THR A 29 22.22 -1.47 7.00
CA THR A 29 21.28 -2.44 6.40
C THR A 29 20.66 -3.38 7.42
N ALA A 30 21.22 -3.46 8.64
CA ALA A 30 20.72 -4.28 9.74
C ALA A 30 21.09 -3.63 11.09
N ASN A 31 20.48 -4.10 12.17
CA ASN A 31 20.79 -3.72 13.56
C ASN A 31 20.74 -2.20 13.81
N PHE A 32 19.71 -1.54 13.31
CA PHE A 32 19.46 -0.13 13.58
C PHE A 32 18.01 0.09 13.96
N THR A 33 17.77 1.08 14.81
CA THR A 33 16.43 1.51 15.23
C THR A 33 16.11 2.82 14.54
N ILE A 34 14.91 2.93 13.99
CA ILE A 34 14.40 4.17 13.41
C ILE A 34 13.75 4.96 14.54
N LEU A 35 14.24 6.17 14.78
CA LEU A 35 13.68 7.08 15.78
C LEU A 35 12.97 8.23 15.08
N SER A 36 11.79 8.61 15.56
CA SER A 36 11.12 9.81 15.09
C SER A 36 11.92 11.06 15.48
N ASN A 37 11.95 12.06 14.60
CA ASN A 37 12.60 13.34 14.93
C ASN A 37 11.97 14.01 16.16
N ARG A 38 10.68 13.74 16.43
CA ARG A 38 9.98 14.25 17.61
C ARG A 38 10.61 13.73 18.91
N LEU A 39 11.00 12.45 18.95
CA LEU A 39 11.74 11.90 20.08
C LEU A 39 13.21 12.35 20.08
N ALA A 40 13.88 12.26 18.93
CA ALA A 40 15.32 12.52 18.83
C ALA A 40 15.71 13.99 19.04
N GLN A 41 14.84 14.93 18.68
CA GLN A 41 15.06 16.38 18.78
C GLN A 41 14.19 17.01 19.88
N ARG A 42 13.67 16.19 20.79
CA ARG A 42 12.89 16.64 21.95
C ARG A 42 13.70 17.63 22.80
N PRO A 43 13.16 18.80 23.17
CA PRO A 43 13.80 19.67 24.14
C PRO A 43 13.75 19.04 25.55
N GLY A 44 14.82 19.18 26.32
CA GLY A 44 14.87 18.73 27.71
C GLY A 44 15.96 17.71 27.98
N SER A 45 15.65 16.69 28.80
CA SER A 45 16.64 15.73 29.28
C SER A 45 17.12 14.78 28.18
N ALA A 46 18.44 14.74 27.96
CA ALA A 46 19.07 13.76 27.07
C ALA A 46 18.86 12.31 27.56
N VAL A 47 18.67 12.10 28.87
CA VAL A 47 18.35 10.78 29.44
C VAL A 47 17.00 10.30 28.90
N THR A 48 16.01 11.19 28.76
CA THR A 48 14.69 10.84 28.21
C THR A 48 14.79 10.36 26.77
N VAL A 49 15.60 11.04 25.95
CA VAL A 49 15.89 10.64 24.56
C VAL A 49 16.63 9.30 24.52
N GLY A 50 17.65 9.13 25.36
CA GLY A 50 18.44 7.88 25.44
C GLY A 50 17.62 6.69 25.90
N VAL A 51 16.77 6.86 26.92
CA VAL A 51 15.84 5.81 27.39
C VAL A 51 14.85 5.47 26.29
N GLY A 52 14.21 6.46 25.65
CA GLY A 52 13.28 6.20 24.54
C GLY A 52 13.94 5.46 23.37
N ALA A 53 15.16 5.86 22.99
CA ALA A 53 15.93 5.19 21.95
C ALA A 53 16.26 3.73 22.30
N TYR A 54 16.65 3.46 23.54
CA TYR A 54 16.91 2.10 24.02
C TYR A 54 15.65 1.25 24.02
N LEU A 55 14.54 1.77 24.53
CA LEU A 55 13.25 1.07 24.58
C LEU A 55 12.76 0.66 23.18
N LEU A 56 12.96 1.50 22.15
CA LEU A 56 12.63 1.19 20.75
C LEU A 56 13.61 0.22 20.08
N SER A 57 14.77 -0.04 20.69
CA SER A 57 15.82 -0.90 20.14
C SER A 57 15.79 -2.34 20.65
N VAL A 58 15.17 -2.56 21.81
CA VAL A 58 15.10 -3.88 22.44
C VAL A 58 13.94 -4.71 21.89
N PRO A 59 14.06 -6.05 21.88
CA PRO A 59 12.94 -6.91 21.49
C PRO A 59 11.81 -6.91 22.52
N ASP A 60 10.62 -7.31 22.08
CA ASP A 60 9.46 -7.46 22.95
C ASP A 60 9.75 -8.40 24.13
N GLY A 61 9.23 -8.04 25.31
CA GLY A 61 9.36 -8.84 26.53
C GLY A 61 10.58 -8.54 27.39
N VAL A 62 11.50 -7.66 26.93
CA VAL A 62 12.59 -7.17 27.78
C VAL A 62 12.02 -6.38 28.97
N PRO A 63 12.49 -6.63 30.22
CA PRO A 63 12.02 -5.90 31.38
C PRO A 63 12.51 -4.45 31.34
N VAL A 64 11.59 -3.50 31.51
CA VAL A 64 11.85 -2.05 31.46
C VAL A 64 11.62 -1.36 32.81
N SER A 65 11.83 -2.11 33.90
CA SER A 65 11.78 -1.56 35.26
C SER A 65 12.95 -0.61 35.49
N ILE A 66 12.82 0.29 36.48
CA ILE A 66 13.90 1.23 36.80
C ILE A 66 15.19 0.47 37.15
N ASP A 67 15.09 -0.64 37.87
CA ASP A 67 16.27 -1.44 38.24
C ASP A 67 16.91 -2.13 37.02
N ALA A 68 16.10 -2.59 36.06
CA ALA A 68 16.61 -3.11 34.79
C ALA A 68 17.31 -2.03 33.95
N LEU A 69 16.75 -0.81 33.92
CA LEU A 69 17.36 0.32 33.24
C LEU A 69 18.65 0.77 33.91
N ARG A 70 18.76 0.70 35.25
CA ARG A 70 20.00 0.98 35.98
C ARG A 70 21.10 -0.04 35.74
N ALA A 71 20.74 -1.27 35.36
CA ALA A 71 21.72 -2.26 34.93
C ALA A 71 22.30 -1.94 33.53
N HIS A 72 21.55 -1.20 32.70
CA HIS A 72 22.00 -0.78 31.37
C HIS A 72 22.64 0.62 31.34
N PHE A 73 22.06 1.58 32.06
CA PHE A 73 22.46 2.98 32.08
C PHE A 73 23.14 3.39 33.39
N THR A 74 24.23 4.15 33.30
CA THR A 74 24.89 4.78 34.44
C THR A 74 24.16 6.07 34.87
N GLU A 75 22.87 5.98 35.12
CA GLU A 75 22.01 7.12 35.52
C GLU A 75 21.33 6.86 36.88
N SER A 76 20.92 7.94 37.54
CA SER A 76 20.24 7.83 38.84
C SER A 76 18.82 7.27 38.70
N ARG A 77 18.33 6.64 39.78
CA ARG A 77 16.95 6.12 39.85
C ARG A 77 15.93 7.21 39.53
N GLU A 78 16.15 8.40 40.06
CA GLU A 78 15.28 9.57 39.91
C GLU A 78 15.27 10.07 38.47
N ARG A 79 16.43 10.12 37.81
CA ARG A 79 16.53 10.53 36.40
C ARG A 79 15.83 9.54 35.47
N LEU A 80 15.98 8.24 35.71
CA LEU A 80 15.31 7.20 34.92
C LEU A 80 13.80 7.20 35.16
N ALA A 81 13.35 7.37 36.42
CA ALA A 81 11.94 7.51 36.73
C ALA A 81 11.33 8.74 36.05
N ARG A 82 12.03 9.89 36.13
CA ARG A 82 11.63 11.12 35.45
C ARG A 82 11.55 10.94 33.94
N ALA A 83 12.56 10.31 33.33
CA ALA A 83 12.59 10.03 31.90
C ALA A 83 11.37 9.19 31.46
N LEU A 84 11.05 8.13 32.21
CA LEU A 84 9.88 7.30 31.91
C LEU A 84 8.56 8.07 32.04
N ASN A 85 8.42 8.92 33.06
CA ASN A 85 7.23 9.76 33.24
C ASN A 85 7.09 10.81 32.15
N GLU A 86 8.20 11.39 31.69
CA GLU A 86 8.22 12.35 30.57
C GLU A 86 7.79 11.67 29.25
N LEU A 87 8.29 10.46 28.98
CA LEU A 87 7.89 9.69 27.79
C LEU A 87 6.40 9.32 27.83
N GLU A 88 5.88 8.99 29.02
CA GLU A 88 4.48 8.67 29.22
C GLU A 88 3.57 9.89 29.03
N ALA A 89 3.96 11.04 29.59
CA ALA A 89 3.24 12.30 29.43
C ALA A 89 3.17 12.76 27.96
N GLU A 90 4.20 12.44 27.17
CA GLU A 90 4.24 12.76 25.75
C GLU A 90 3.64 11.68 24.84
N GLY A 91 3.16 10.57 25.42
CA GLY A 91 2.50 9.49 24.68
C GLY A 91 3.45 8.59 23.88
N PHE A 92 4.75 8.63 24.16
CA PHE A 92 5.74 7.67 23.65
C PHE A 92 5.75 6.37 24.46
N LEU A 93 5.26 6.41 25.69
CA LEU A 93 5.16 5.26 26.59
C LEU A 93 3.72 5.14 27.11
N GLU A 94 3.21 3.92 27.23
CA GLU A 94 1.91 3.64 27.83
C GLU A 94 2.04 2.45 28.77
N ARG A 95 1.53 2.56 30.00
CA ARG A 95 1.50 1.46 30.97
C ARG A 95 0.07 1.04 31.23
N VAL A 96 -0.27 -0.18 30.83
CA VAL A 96 -1.61 -0.73 30.99
C VAL A 96 -1.57 -1.94 31.90
N VAL A 97 -2.47 -1.95 32.88
CA VAL A 97 -2.70 -3.12 33.72
C VAL A 97 -3.63 -4.07 32.97
N VAL A 98 -3.09 -5.18 32.50
CA VAL A 98 -3.84 -6.20 31.74
C VAL A 98 -4.11 -7.39 32.65
N ARG A 99 -5.37 -7.83 32.68
CA ARG A 99 -5.73 -9.13 33.24
C ARG A 99 -5.52 -10.18 32.16
N GLU A 100 -4.59 -11.09 32.38
CA GLU A 100 -4.34 -12.22 31.50
C GLU A 100 -5.48 -13.25 31.62
N GLU A 101 -5.63 -14.10 30.61
CA GLU A 101 -6.64 -15.18 30.57
C GLU A 101 -6.51 -16.16 31.74
N ASN A 102 -5.32 -16.27 32.32
CA ASN A 102 -5.01 -17.05 33.51
C ASN A 102 -5.41 -16.36 34.84
N GLY A 103 -6.08 -15.21 34.79
CA GLY A 103 -6.49 -14.42 35.95
C GLY A 103 -5.37 -13.60 36.62
N ARG A 104 -4.13 -13.66 36.13
CA ARG A 104 -3.02 -12.87 36.68
C ARG A 104 -3.07 -11.44 36.14
N ILE A 105 -2.84 -10.50 37.04
CA ILE A 105 -2.71 -9.08 36.71
C ILE A 105 -1.25 -8.82 36.35
N ARG A 106 -0.99 -8.31 35.13
CA ARG A 106 0.34 -7.87 34.70
C ARG A 106 0.30 -6.46 34.15
N THR A 107 1.29 -5.66 34.53
CA THR A 107 1.53 -4.36 33.90
C THR A 107 2.29 -4.57 32.59
N ARG A 108 1.67 -4.25 31.47
CA ARG A 108 2.31 -4.19 30.15
C ARG A 108 2.73 -2.77 29.85
N THR A 109 3.95 -2.61 29.35
CA THR A 109 4.48 -1.31 28.91
C THR A 109 4.55 -1.34 27.39
N TYR A 110 3.83 -0.44 26.73
CA TYR A 110 3.87 -0.23 25.29
C TYR A 110 4.73 0.99 25.00
N VAL A 111 5.54 0.91 23.96
CA VAL A 111 6.39 2.01 23.48
C VAL A 111 5.94 2.32 22.06
N HIS A 112 5.80 3.60 21.74
CA HIS A 112 5.33 4.05 20.44
C HIS A 112 6.38 4.88 19.72
N ASP A 113 6.62 4.60 18.45
CA ASP A 113 7.59 5.33 17.61
C ASP A 113 7.17 6.79 17.37
N VAL A 114 5.84 6.99 17.31
CA VAL A 114 5.15 8.27 17.17
C VAL A 114 4.18 8.39 18.34
N PRO A 115 4.06 9.56 18.98
CA PRO A 115 3.14 9.75 20.09
C PRO A 115 1.74 9.28 19.75
N ARG A 116 1.09 8.58 20.70
CA ARG A 116 -0.27 8.07 20.53
C ARG A 116 -1.28 9.14 20.09
N ALA A 117 -1.11 10.39 20.56
CA ALA A 117 -1.97 11.51 20.19
C ALA A 117 -1.87 11.91 18.70
N ASP A 118 -0.73 11.63 18.04
CA ASP A 118 -0.52 11.92 16.62
C ASP A 118 -0.76 10.69 15.72
N ALA A 119 -0.96 9.52 16.31
CA ALA A 119 -1.24 8.32 15.54
C ALA A 119 -2.59 8.49 14.83
N PRO A 120 -2.68 8.36 13.49
CA PRO A 120 -3.96 8.39 12.80
C PRO A 120 -4.85 7.30 13.41
N ALA A 121 -6.10 7.65 13.74
CA ALA A 121 -7.06 6.72 14.30
C ALA A 121 -7.04 5.41 13.51
N ALA A 122 -6.62 4.33 14.17
CA ALA A 122 -6.66 3.02 13.56
C ALA A 122 -8.12 2.72 13.17
N PRO A 123 -8.38 2.04 12.03
CA PRO A 123 -9.71 1.52 11.76
C PRO A 123 -10.10 0.60 12.93
N ASP A 124 -11.30 0.81 13.46
CA ASP A 124 -11.82 0.16 14.66
C ASP A 124 -11.51 -1.34 14.70
N GLY A 125 -10.55 -1.72 15.56
CA GLY A 125 -10.64 -2.99 16.26
C GLY A 125 -11.79 -2.87 17.28
N PRO A 126 -12.47 -3.98 17.63
CA PRO A 126 -13.73 -3.93 18.36
C PRO A 126 -13.59 -3.05 19.59
N ALA A 127 -14.43 -2.01 19.64
CA ALA A 127 -14.52 -1.07 20.74
C ALA A 127 -14.60 -1.86 22.05
N ALA A 128 -13.58 -1.73 22.89
CA ALA A 128 -13.68 -2.16 24.26
C ALA A 128 -14.74 -1.25 24.91
N ALA A 129 -15.89 -1.86 25.19
CA ALA A 129 -17.03 -1.22 25.82
C ALA A 129 -16.61 -0.45 27.09
N PRO A 130 -17.23 0.69 27.40
CA PRO A 130 -16.98 1.39 28.65
C PRO A 130 -17.34 0.47 29.83
N ALA A 131 -16.39 0.24 30.74
CA ALA A 131 -16.61 -0.52 31.95
C ALA A 131 -17.64 0.20 32.86
N PRO A 132 -18.56 -0.54 33.51
CA PRO A 132 -19.61 0.05 34.34
C PRO A 132 -19.05 0.62 35.65
N ALA A 133 -19.53 1.79 36.04
CA ALA A 133 -19.25 2.39 37.34
C ALA A 133 -19.92 1.58 38.49
N PRO A 134 -19.34 1.54 39.70
CA PRO A 134 -19.91 0.80 40.83
C PRO A 134 -21.11 1.54 41.46
N THR A 135 -22.22 0.85 41.66
CA THR A 135 -23.42 1.34 42.35
C THR A 135 -23.47 0.88 43.81
N PRO A 136 -23.78 1.75 44.78
CA PRO A 136 -24.36 1.36 46.08
C PRO A 136 -25.89 1.55 46.14
N PRO A 137 -26.59 0.94 47.13
CA PRO A 137 -27.92 0.35 46.96
C PRO A 137 -29.13 1.30 47.10
N ALA A 138 -30.24 0.92 46.45
CA ALA A 138 -31.57 1.52 46.57
C ALA A 138 -32.28 1.12 47.89
N PRO A 139 -33.29 1.89 48.34
CA PRO A 139 -34.70 1.55 48.05
C PRO A 139 -35.56 2.83 47.79
N VAL A 140 -36.75 2.88 47.17
CA VAL A 140 -38.01 2.14 47.35
C VAL A 140 -38.87 2.33 46.06
N VAL A 141 -39.62 1.29 45.68
CA VAL A 141 -40.70 1.13 44.66
C VAL A 141 -41.97 2.02 44.90
N PRO A 142 -43.07 2.01 44.10
CA PRO A 142 -43.38 1.39 42.77
C PRO A 142 -44.20 2.29 41.78
N ALA A 143 -44.52 1.69 40.61
CA ALA A 143 -45.83 1.74 39.89
C ALA A 143 -45.96 2.59 38.60
N GLY A 144 -46.63 1.98 37.60
CA GLY A 144 -47.22 2.60 36.40
C GLY A 144 -46.48 2.23 35.11
N ALA A 145 -46.81 1.12 34.45
CA ALA A 145 -47.91 0.94 33.48
C ALA A 145 -47.55 1.34 32.04
N CYS A 146 -48.00 0.49 31.12
CA CYS A 146 -47.65 0.35 29.71
C CYS A 146 -48.25 1.38 28.75
N GLU A 147 -47.70 1.37 27.52
CA GLU A 147 -48.33 1.64 26.20
C GLU A 147 -48.85 3.08 25.94
N GLU A 148 -48.88 3.61 24.72
CA GLU A 148 -49.29 3.02 23.45
C GLU A 148 -48.82 3.88 22.25
N ALA A 149 -48.85 3.26 21.05
CA ALA A 149 -48.61 3.85 19.73
C ALA A 149 -49.74 4.82 19.29
N PRO A 150 -49.76 5.36 18.05
CA PRO A 150 -50.24 4.59 16.87
C PRO A 150 -49.46 4.91 15.57
N GLY A 151 -49.30 3.99 14.62
CA GLY A 151 -50.31 3.59 13.60
C GLY A 151 -49.95 4.28 12.27
N THR A 152 -49.93 3.66 11.09
CA THR A 152 -50.76 2.58 10.56
C THR A 152 -50.08 1.98 9.31
N ALA A 153 -50.18 0.66 9.14
CA ALA A 153 -49.96 -0.08 7.88
C ALA A 153 -51.17 0.13 6.91
N PRO A 154 -51.45 -0.62 5.82
CA PRO A 154 -50.79 -1.84 5.29
C PRO A 154 -50.71 -1.99 3.75
N GLU A 155 -50.00 -3.06 3.33
CA GLU A 155 -50.18 -4.00 2.20
C GLU A 155 -50.53 -3.50 0.77
N ALA A 156 -50.10 -4.11 -0.34
CA ALA A 156 -49.87 -5.52 -0.64
C ALA A 156 -48.92 -5.70 -1.86
N VAL A 157 -48.35 -6.90 -2.00
CA VAL A 157 -47.69 -7.43 -3.21
C VAL A 157 -48.75 -8.11 -4.09
N PRO A 158 -48.59 -8.22 -5.43
CA PRO A 158 -48.29 -9.55 -5.96
C PRO A 158 -47.36 -9.60 -7.20
N ASP A 159 -46.87 -10.81 -7.44
CA ASP A 159 -46.07 -11.35 -8.55
C ASP A 159 -46.42 -10.89 -9.97
N GLY A 160 -45.41 -10.94 -10.87
CA GLY A 160 -45.65 -11.30 -12.27
C GLY A 160 -44.73 -10.69 -13.32
N ALA A 161 -43.97 -11.57 -13.97
CA ALA A 161 -43.64 -11.57 -15.41
C ALA A 161 -42.56 -10.61 -15.99
N ALA A 162 -41.53 -11.22 -16.57
CA ALA A 162 -40.80 -10.69 -17.74
C ALA A 162 -41.80 -10.49 -18.91
N PRO A 163 -41.60 -9.56 -19.89
CA PRO A 163 -40.48 -9.58 -20.84
C PRO A 163 -40.06 -8.21 -21.46
N GLY A 164 -39.05 -8.23 -22.34
CA GLY A 164 -38.90 -7.30 -23.47
C GLY A 164 -38.25 -5.94 -23.16
N ALA A 165 -36.98 -5.75 -23.51
CA ALA A 165 -36.57 -5.12 -24.78
C ALA A 165 -37.15 -3.70 -24.99
N HIS A 166 -36.31 -2.67 -24.82
CA HIS A 166 -35.76 -1.95 -25.98
C HIS A 166 -34.54 -1.09 -25.60
N PRO A 167 -33.61 -0.88 -26.54
CA PRO A 167 -32.27 -0.36 -26.33
C PRO A 167 -32.21 1.15 -26.60
N LEU A 168 -31.11 1.78 -26.16
CA LEU A 168 -30.36 2.87 -26.82
C LEU A 168 -29.63 3.70 -25.76
N GLY A 169 -28.57 3.10 -25.22
CA GLY A 169 -27.45 3.82 -24.63
C GLY A 169 -26.21 3.36 -25.37
N ALA A 170 -25.94 3.95 -26.53
CA ALA A 170 -24.69 3.74 -27.25
C ALA A 170 -23.54 4.35 -26.44
N HIS A 171 -22.96 3.56 -25.53
CA HIS A 171 -21.58 3.76 -25.08
C HIS A 171 -20.70 2.78 -25.87
N PRO A 172 -19.53 3.24 -26.35
CA PRO A 172 -18.82 2.59 -27.44
C PRO A 172 -18.23 1.26 -26.96
N LEU A 173 -18.21 0.27 -27.87
CA LEU A 173 -17.51 -1.02 -27.77
C LEU A 173 -15.98 -0.93 -27.49
N GLY A 174 -15.46 0.24 -27.14
CA GLY A 174 -14.05 0.51 -26.88
C GLY A 174 -13.69 0.66 -25.40
N GLU A 175 -14.55 1.22 -24.54
CA GLU A 175 -14.14 1.58 -23.16
C GLU A 175 -14.33 0.45 -22.15
N ASP A 176 -15.44 -0.29 -22.21
CA ASP A 176 -15.68 -1.45 -21.34
C ASP A 176 -14.71 -2.60 -21.63
N ALA A 177 -14.37 -2.79 -22.90
CA ALA A 177 -13.36 -3.76 -23.33
C ALA A 177 -11.98 -3.39 -22.78
N LEU A 178 -11.65 -2.09 -22.78
CA LEU A 178 -10.40 -1.57 -22.24
C LEU A 178 -10.32 -1.70 -20.71
N GLY A 179 -11.44 -1.46 -20.01
CA GLY A 179 -11.54 -1.67 -18.57
C GLY A 179 -11.33 -3.15 -18.20
N LYS A 180 -11.96 -4.07 -18.92
CA LYS A 180 -11.75 -5.52 -18.74
C LYS A 180 -10.30 -5.94 -19.04
N ALA A 181 -9.70 -5.38 -20.10
CA ALA A 181 -8.29 -5.63 -20.42
C ALA A 181 -7.35 -5.09 -19.33
N ALA A 182 -7.63 -3.89 -18.79
CA ALA A 182 -6.88 -3.30 -17.70
C ALA A 182 -6.95 -4.14 -16.40
N GLU A 183 -8.13 -4.66 -16.07
CA GLU A 183 -8.30 -5.58 -14.95
C GLU A 183 -7.55 -6.90 -15.16
N ALA A 184 -7.62 -7.47 -16.37
CA ALA A 184 -6.89 -8.70 -16.71
C ALA A 184 -5.37 -8.52 -16.56
N VAL A 185 -4.83 -7.37 -16.96
CA VAL A 185 -3.42 -7.01 -16.74
C VAL A 185 -3.09 -7.00 -15.25
N LEU A 186 -3.91 -6.33 -14.42
CA LEU A 186 -3.68 -6.24 -12.97
C LEU A 186 -3.77 -7.59 -12.27
N VAL A 187 -4.70 -8.46 -12.68
CA VAL A 187 -4.82 -9.84 -12.15
C VAL A 187 -3.61 -10.68 -12.54
N SER A 188 -3.09 -10.50 -13.75
CA SER A 188 -1.92 -11.25 -14.25
C SER A 188 -0.63 -10.94 -13.48
N LEU A 189 -0.55 -9.80 -12.78
CA LEU A 189 0.65 -9.40 -12.02
C LEU A 189 1.03 -10.41 -10.95
N ARG A 190 0.04 -11.05 -10.29
CA ARG A 190 0.31 -12.06 -9.25
C ARG A 190 1.02 -13.31 -9.80
N VAL A 191 0.78 -13.64 -11.07
CA VAL A 191 1.44 -14.78 -11.74
C VAL A 191 2.92 -14.49 -11.99
N ARG A 192 3.26 -13.21 -12.18
CA ARG A 192 4.63 -12.76 -12.45
C ARG A 192 5.43 -12.49 -11.19
N ASP A 193 4.78 -11.92 -10.17
CA ASP A 193 5.36 -11.74 -8.85
C ASP A 193 4.28 -12.00 -7.79
N SER A 194 4.47 -13.07 -7.02
CA SER A 194 3.51 -13.52 -6.00
C SER A 194 3.31 -12.51 -4.86
N ARG A 195 4.19 -11.51 -4.74
CA ARG A 195 4.13 -10.45 -3.72
C ARG A 195 3.14 -9.33 -4.11
N LEU A 196 2.72 -9.24 -5.37
CA LEU A 196 1.75 -8.27 -5.85
C LEU A 196 0.31 -8.75 -5.63
N LEU A 197 -0.08 -8.89 -4.36
CA LEU A 197 -1.46 -9.20 -3.97
C LEU A 197 -2.32 -7.94 -3.99
N LEU A 198 -3.25 -7.85 -4.94
CA LEU A 198 -4.17 -6.72 -5.10
C LEU A 198 -5.58 -7.12 -4.67
N SER A 199 -6.18 -6.30 -3.80
CA SER A 199 -7.60 -6.45 -3.46
C SER A 199 -8.48 -5.99 -4.64
N ARG A 200 -9.76 -6.39 -4.67
CA ARG A 200 -10.72 -5.87 -5.67
C ARG A 200 -10.79 -4.34 -5.67
N ARG A 201 -10.68 -3.72 -4.49
CA ARG A 201 -10.66 -2.25 -4.35
C ARG A 201 -9.41 -1.63 -4.93
N ASP A 202 -8.26 -2.28 -4.80
CA ASP A 202 -7.01 -1.83 -5.41
C ASP A 202 -7.04 -1.98 -6.94
N ILE A 203 -7.60 -3.08 -7.45
CA ILE A 203 -7.78 -3.30 -8.89
C ILE A 203 -8.68 -2.22 -9.48
N ALA A 204 -9.83 -1.95 -8.87
CA ALA A 204 -10.74 -0.88 -9.30
C ALA A 204 -10.06 0.51 -9.28
N ARG A 205 -9.20 0.77 -8.28
CA ARG A 205 -8.45 2.04 -8.20
C ARG A 205 -7.38 2.18 -9.29
N LEU A 206 -6.74 1.09 -9.67
CA LEU A 206 -5.61 1.09 -10.62
C LEU A 206 -6.05 0.94 -12.08
N SER A 207 -7.20 0.30 -12.32
CA SER A 207 -7.72 0.01 -13.65
C SER A 207 -7.75 1.23 -14.59
N PRO A 208 -8.19 2.43 -14.16
CA PRO A 208 -8.19 3.61 -15.04
C PRO A 208 -6.80 4.03 -15.53
N GLY A 209 -5.77 3.86 -14.71
CA GLY A 209 -4.39 4.19 -15.07
C GLY A 209 -3.81 3.20 -16.08
N VAL A 210 -4.11 1.91 -15.91
CA VAL A 210 -3.72 0.87 -16.89
C VAL A 210 -4.48 1.05 -18.20
N ALA A 211 -5.78 1.35 -18.13
CA ALA A 211 -6.58 1.68 -19.30
C ALA A 211 -5.98 2.87 -20.06
N ALA A 212 -5.49 3.91 -19.37
CA ALA A 212 -4.81 5.03 -20.02
C ALA A 212 -3.55 4.61 -20.80
N TRP A 213 -2.73 3.72 -20.26
CA TRP A 213 -1.57 3.18 -20.99
C TRP A 213 -1.98 2.33 -22.19
N LEU A 214 -3.06 1.52 -22.05
CA LEU A 214 -3.61 0.76 -23.17
C LEU A 214 -4.14 1.67 -24.29
N ARG A 215 -4.77 2.83 -23.98
CA ARG A 215 -5.19 3.82 -25.00
C ARG A 215 -4.01 4.37 -25.78
N LEU A 216 -2.84 4.46 -25.15
CA LEU A 216 -1.59 4.92 -25.77
C LEU A 216 -0.91 3.82 -26.61
N GLY A 217 -1.54 2.65 -26.76
CA GLY A 217 -1.06 1.55 -27.59
C GLY A 217 -0.03 0.66 -26.92
N ALA A 218 0.16 0.79 -25.60
CA ALA A 218 1.03 -0.11 -24.86
C ALA A 218 0.41 -1.51 -24.81
N ASP A 219 1.22 -2.53 -25.09
CA ASP A 219 0.77 -3.93 -25.09
C ASP A 219 0.51 -4.42 -23.65
N PRO A 220 -0.58 -5.16 -23.37
CA PRO A 220 -0.91 -5.68 -22.04
C PRO A 220 0.23 -6.43 -21.35
N ARG A 221 1.00 -7.24 -22.09
CA ARG A 221 2.11 -8.02 -21.53
C ARG A 221 3.24 -7.08 -21.13
N SER A 222 3.57 -6.12 -21.99
CA SER A 222 4.60 -5.10 -21.77
C SER A 222 4.27 -4.18 -20.60
N ILE A 223 2.99 -3.80 -20.43
CA ILE A 223 2.52 -3.03 -19.27
C ILE A 223 2.75 -3.81 -17.98
N ALA A 224 2.36 -5.09 -17.94
CA ALA A 224 2.58 -5.90 -16.75
C ALA A 224 4.08 -6.17 -16.48
N GLU A 225 4.96 -6.16 -17.51
CA GLU A 225 6.42 -6.25 -17.32
C GLU A 225 6.95 -4.96 -16.72
N ALA A 226 6.57 -3.80 -17.26
CA ALA A 226 6.94 -2.49 -16.73
C ALA A 226 6.45 -2.27 -15.28
N LEU A 227 5.23 -2.71 -14.97
CA LEU A 227 4.67 -2.61 -13.61
C LEU A 227 5.37 -3.55 -12.61
N ALA A 228 5.89 -4.69 -13.06
CA ALA A 228 6.59 -5.66 -12.22
C ALA A 228 8.13 -5.53 -12.26
N ALA A 229 8.69 -4.68 -13.13
CA ALA A 229 10.14 -4.49 -13.25
C ALA A 229 10.74 -3.85 -11.99
N ASP A 230 11.98 -4.19 -11.63
CA ASP A 230 12.74 -3.55 -10.54
C ASP A 230 11.95 -3.38 -9.23
N LEU A 231 11.15 -4.38 -8.87
CA LEU A 231 10.44 -4.39 -7.60
C LEU A 231 11.45 -4.49 -6.46
N PRO A 232 11.28 -3.70 -5.38
CA PRO A 232 12.12 -3.81 -4.20
C PRO A 232 12.16 -5.25 -3.66
N PRO A 233 13.28 -5.70 -3.07
CA PRO A 233 13.40 -7.07 -2.55
C PRO A 233 12.40 -7.37 -1.42
N ALA A 234 11.98 -6.34 -0.68
CA ALA A 234 10.85 -6.40 0.25
C ALA A 234 9.82 -5.32 -0.10
N LEU A 235 8.55 -5.72 -0.27
CA LEU A 235 7.44 -4.78 -0.41
C LEU A 235 6.93 -4.41 0.99
N THR A 236 7.59 -3.44 1.63
CA THR A 236 7.23 -2.93 2.96
C THR A 236 6.02 -1.99 2.95
N HIS A 237 5.61 -1.48 1.79
CA HIS A 237 4.41 -0.65 1.60
C HIS A 237 3.32 -1.38 0.80
N ARG A 238 2.08 -0.85 0.86
CA ARG A 238 0.95 -1.37 0.07
C ARG A 238 1.33 -1.43 -1.43
N PRO A 239 1.36 -2.60 -2.07
CA PRO A 239 1.82 -2.77 -3.46
C PRO A 239 1.02 -1.89 -4.44
N ALA A 240 -0.27 -1.69 -4.16
CA ALA A 240 -1.14 -0.83 -4.95
C ALA A 240 -0.70 0.66 -4.94
N GLY A 241 -0.03 1.14 -3.89
CA GLY A 241 0.50 2.51 -3.84
C GLY A 241 1.68 2.69 -4.80
N LEU A 242 2.57 1.69 -4.85
CA LEU A 242 3.71 1.65 -5.77
C LEU A 242 3.23 1.58 -7.22
N LEU A 243 2.29 0.68 -7.53
CA LEU A 243 1.71 0.58 -8.87
C LEU A 243 1.01 1.87 -9.29
N ALA A 244 0.27 2.51 -8.38
CA ALA A 244 -0.37 3.79 -8.65
C ALA A 244 0.63 4.91 -8.90
N TYR A 245 1.75 4.93 -8.16
CA TYR A 245 2.84 5.87 -8.40
C TYR A 245 3.42 5.66 -9.81
N ARG A 246 3.77 4.42 -10.17
CA ARG A 246 4.34 4.10 -11.49
C ARG A 246 3.41 4.44 -12.65
N LEU A 247 2.11 4.17 -12.53
CA LEU A 247 1.14 4.55 -13.56
C LEU A 247 1.02 6.07 -13.75
N ARG A 248 1.34 6.87 -12.72
CA ARG A 248 1.28 8.33 -12.76
C ARG A 248 2.58 8.99 -13.20
N THR A 249 3.73 8.46 -12.79
CA THR A 249 5.04 9.08 -13.01
C THR A 249 5.90 8.38 -14.05
N GLY A 250 5.58 7.11 -14.35
CA GLY A 250 6.25 6.34 -15.38
C GLY A 250 5.67 6.60 -16.76
N GLU A 251 6.49 6.38 -17.77
CA GLU A 251 6.10 6.46 -19.17
C GLU A 251 5.55 5.09 -19.62
N PRO A 252 4.45 5.05 -20.40
CA PRO A 252 3.95 3.80 -20.93
C PRO A 252 5.04 3.11 -21.78
N PRO A 253 5.18 1.78 -21.69
CA PRO A 253 6.16 1.08 -22.50
C PRO A 253 5.84 1.32 -23.97
N ALA A 254 6.90 1.49 -24.78
CA ALA A 254 6.77 1.77 -26.20
C ALA A 254 5.81 0.77 -26.85
N ALA A 255 4.86 1.29 -27.63
CA ALA A 255 3.94 0.46 -28.39
C ALA A 255 4.77 -0.50 -29.24
N VAL A 256 4.52 -1.81 -29.10
CA VAL A 256 5.12 -2.79 -30.01
C VAL A 256 4.52 -2.48 -31.38
N PRO A 257 5.34 -2.15 -32.40
CA PRO A 257 4.82 -1.91 -33.73
C PRO A 257 4.05 -3.18 -34.14
N PRO A 258 2.87 -3.05 -34.77
CA PRO A 258 2.08 -4.21 -35.15
C PRO A 258 2.99 -5.16 -35.94
N PRO A 259 2.93 -6.48 -35.67
CA PRO A 259 3.75 -7.42 -36.40
C PRO A 259 3.50 -7.17 -37.89
N ARG A 260 4.58 -6.91 -38.64
CA ARG A 260 4.47 -6.74 -40.09
C ARG A 260 3.74 -7.97 -40.60
N ALA A 261 2.55 -7.76 -41.15
CA ALA A 261 1.72 -8.86 -41.65
C ALA A 261 2.60 -9.72 -42.56
N ALA A 262 2.72 -11.01 -42.26
CA ALA A 262 3.50 -11.91 -43.07
C ALA A 262 2.95 -11.85 -44.49
N VAL A 263 3.80 -11.50 -45.46
CA VAL A 263 3.37 -11.40 -46.86
C VAL A 263 2.88 -12.79 -47.28
N PRO A 264 1.62 -12.93 -47.73
CA PRO A 264 1.07 -14.23 -48.03
C PRO A 264 1.83 -14.89 -49.20
N TRP A 265 1.78 -16.22 -49.23
CA TRP A 265 2.22 -16.97 -50.41
C TRP A 265 1.18 -16.79 -51.51
N GLN A 266 1.63 -16.36 -52.68
CA GLN A 266 0.86 -16.24 -53.92
C GLN A 266 1.47 -17.19 -54.95
N ALA A 267 0.65 -17.72 -55.85
CA ALA A 267 1.15 -18.43 -57.03
C ALA A 267 1.45 -17.41 -58.14
N CYS A 268 2.57 -17.58 -58.84
CA CYS A 268 2.89 -16.75 -60.01
C CYS A 268 1.94 -17.04 -61.18
N ASP A 269 1.35 -15.99 -61.77
CA ASP A 269 0.41 -16.12 -62.89
C ASP A 269 1.04 -16.74 -64.16
N SER A 270 2.38 -16.73 -64.28
CA SER A 270 3.09 -17.21 -65.47
C SER A 270 3.78 -18.56 -65.29
N CYS A 271 4.22 -18.92 -64.08
CA CYS A 271 5.01 -20.14 -63.85
C CYS A 271 4.55 -20.95 -62.63
N GLU A 272 3.45 -20.56 -62.00
CA GLU A 272 2.85 -21.19 -60.81
C GLU A 272 3.76 -21.33 -59.59
N ARG A 273 4.98 -20.79 -59.63
CA ARG A 273 5.91 -20.83 -58.49
C ARG A 273 5.37 -20.01 -57.32
N PRO A 274 5.43 -20.55 -56.09
CA PRO A 274 5.03 -19.80 -54.91
C PRO A 274 6.01 -18.65 -54.66
N PHE A 275 5.49 -17.44 -54.51
CA PHE A 275 6.25 -16.26 -54.14
C PHE A 275 5.53 -15.43 -53.07
N ARG A 276 6.25 -14.53 -52.41
CA ARG A 276 5.71 -13.62 -51.39
C ARG A 276 5.15 -12.37 -52.08
N GLY A 277 3.84 -12.13 -52.02
CA GLY A 277 3.22 -10.93 -52.62
C GLY A 277 1.94 -10.47 -51.91
N HIS A 278 1.69 -9.17 -51.86
CA HIS A 278 0.46 -8.61 -51.28
C HIS A 278 -0.76 -8.71 -52.20
N ALA A 279 -0.53 -8.93 -53.49
CA ALA A 279 -1.54 -9.07 -54.52
C ALA A 279 -1.07 -10.13 -55.55
N PRO A 280 -2.00 -10.67 -56.37
CA PRO A 280 -1.65 -11.52 -57.51
C PRO A 280 -0.68 -10.77 -58.43
N ALA A 281 0.43 -11.39 -58.77
CA ALA A 281 1.47 -10.81 -59.61
C ALA A 281 2.37 -11.89 -60.22
N THR A 282 3.13 -11.51 -61.23
CA THR A 282 4.22 -12.32 -61.77
C THR A 282 5.46 -12.26 -60.87
N CYS A 283 6.12 -13.38 -60.67
CA CYS A 283 7.34 -13.44 -59.87
C CYS A 283 8.49 -12.66 -60.52
N ARG A 284 9.51 -12.31 -59.72
CA ARG A 284 10.67 -11.51 -60.17
C ARG A 284 11.43 -12.14 -61.33
N GLU A 285 11.47 -13.48 -61.41
CA GLU A 285 12.14 -14.21 -62.49
C GLU A 285 11.36 -14.08 -63.82
N CYS A 286 10.03 -14.19 -63.78
CA CYS A 286 9.18 -13.98 -64.95
C CYS A 286 9.20 -12.52 -65.41
N LEU A 287 9.21 -11.56 -64.48
CA LEU A 287 9.35 -10.14 -64.81
C LEU A 287 10.70 -9.83 -65.47
N ALA A 288 11.79 -10.46 -65.00
CA ALA A 288 13.13 -10.28 -65.58
C ALA A 288 13.29 -10.98 -66.95
N SER A 289 12.47 -11.98 -67.25
CA SER A 289 12.46 -12.68 -68.55
C SER A 289 11.58 -11.99 -69.60
N ALA A 290 10.70 -11.09 -69.17
CA ALA A 290 9.79 -10.33 -70.02
C ALA A 290 10.29 -8.90 -70.33
N ALA A 291 11.39 -8.47 -69.71
CA ALA A 291 12.09 -7.19 -69.93
C ALA A 291 13.29 -7.38 -70.86
#